data_AF-A0A2R5EPH0-F1
#
_entry.id   AF-A0A2R5EPH0-F1
#
_cell.length_a   1.000
_cell.length_b   1.000
_cell.length_c   1.000
_cell.angle_alpha   90.00
_cell.angle_beta   90.00
_cell.angle_gamma   90.00
#
_symmetry.space_group_name_H-M   'P 1'
#
loop_
_entity.id
_entity.type
_entity.pdbx_description
1 polymer ?
#
loop_
_entity_poly.entity_id
_entity_poly.type
_entity_poly.pdbx_seq_one_letter_code
_entity_poly.pdbx_strand_id
1 'polypeptide(L)'
;MGTPATSPQASPTSTAEQKAYSKAEVVKKVVRLVPETGPDGKPTGKTKKVPVSADEVLDFAVFEDSRVVVVTRDGQKLEGTL
;
A
#
# COMPACT_ATOMS: atom_id res chain seq x y z
N MET A 1 27.19 27.85 24.19
CA MET A 1 25.76 27.77 23.82
C MET A 1 25.64 26.85 22.61
N GLY A 2 25.52 25.54 22.82
CA GLY A 2 25.38 24.56 21.73
C GLY A 2 23.93 24.11 21.63
N THR A 3 23.35 24.19 20.43
CA THR A 3 22.01 23.70 20.12
C THR A 3 21.96 22.17 20.15
N PRO A 4 21.01 21.51 20.83
CA PRO A 4 20.75 20.10 20.56
C PRO A 4 19.91 19.99 19.27
N ALA A 5 20.55 19.56 18.19
CA ALA A 5 19.83 19.04 17.02
C ALA A 5 19.29 17.65 17.39
N THR A 6 18.08 17.62 17.94
CA THR A 6 17.38 16.40 18.32
C THR A 6 16.61 15.83 17.13
N SER A 7 16.94 14.58 16.83
CA SER A 7 16.14 13.55 16.16
C SER A 7 15.99 13.64 14.64
N PRO A 8 16.76 12.85 13.86
CA PRO A 8 16.17 12.23 12.69
C PRO A 8 15.01 11.36 13.20
N GLN A 9 13.79 11.81 12.92
CA GLN A 9 12.58 11.01 13.04
C GLN A 9 12.83 9.72 12.27
N ALA A 10 13.20 8.66 12.99
CA ALA A 10 13.23 7.31 12.47
C ALA A 10 11.81 7.02 12.01
N SER A 11 11.58 7.11 10.70
CA SER A 11 10.47 6.42 10.05
C SER A 11 10.46 5.01 10.62
N PRO A 12 9.35 4.53 11.20
CA PRO A 12 9.33 3.21 11.79
C PRO A 12 9.65 2.22 10.68
N THR A 13 10.88 1.71 10.66
CA THR A 13 11.20 0.46 9.99
C THR A 13 10.28 -0.55 10.62
N SER A 14 9.23 -0.89 9.86
CA SER A 14 8.22 -1.88 10.22
C SER A 14 8.93 -3.21 10.40
N THR A 15 9.45 -3.43 11.60
CA THR A 15 9.90 -4.72 12.12
C THR A 15 8.64 -5.46 12.49
N ALA A 16 8.10 -6.19 11.52
CA ALA A 16 7.24 -7.31 11.79
C ALA A 16 7.81 -8.49 11.00
N GLU A 17 8.25 -9.49 11.72
CA GLU A 17 8.73 -10.78 11.26
C GLU A 17 7.57 -11.56 10.58
N GLN A 18 7.10 -11.04 9.46
CA GLN A 18 6.04 -11.60 8.62
C GLN A 18 6.72 -12.11 7.36
N LYS A 19 7.16 -13.39 7.39
CA LYS A 19 7.61 -14.19 6.23
C LYS A 19 8.08 -13.33 5.07
N ALA A 20 9.27 -12.71 5.17
CA ALA A 20 9.74 -11.56 4.37
C ALA A 20 9.20 -11.48 2.92
N TYR A 21 7.95 -11.02 2.76
CA TYR A 21 7.37 -10.80 1.45
C TYR A 21 7.89 -9.46 0.98
N SER A 22 8.62 -9.46 -0.13
CA SER A 22 9.11 -8.21 -0.69
C SER A 22 7.92 -7.35 -1.14
N LYS A 23 8.04 -6.02 -1.07
CA LYS A 23 7.00 -5.10 -1.57
C LYS A 23 6.53 -5.47 -2.97
N ALA A 24 7.46 -5.91 -3.83
CA ALA A 24 7.19 -6.36 -5.19
C ALA A 24 6.31 -7.61 -5.30
N GLU A 25 6.36 -8.52 -4.33
CA GLU A 25 5.51 -9.72 -4.29
C GLU A 25 4.11 -9.38 -3.76
N VAL A 26 4.05 -8.53 -2.73
CA VAL A 26 2.79 -8.07 -2.14
C VAL A 26 1.96 -7.27 -3.15
N VAL A 27 2.56 -6.34 -3.88
CA VAL A 27 1.81 -5.50 -4.84
C VAL A 27 1.29 -6.26 -6.05
N LYS A 28 1.90 -7.39 -6.43
CA LYS A 28 1.36 -8.27 -7.48
C LYS A 28 0.04 -8.91 -7.05
N LYS A 29 -0.17 -9.06 -5.74
CA LYS A 29 -1.35 -9.70 -5.14
C LYS A 29 -2.41 -8.71 -4.69
N VAL A 30 -2.08 -7.42 -4.69
CA VAL A 30 -2.99 -6.34 -4.29
C VAL A 30 -3.35 -5.49 -5.49
N VAL A 31 -4.65 -5.42 -5.77
CA VAL A 31 -5.21 -4.59 -6.85
C VAL A 31 -6.01 -3.43 -6.26
N ARG A 32 -5.83 -2.25 -6.83
CA ARG A 32 -6.68 -1.09 -6.53
C ARG A 32 -7.96 -1.20 -7.35
N LEU A 33 -9.11 -1.25 -6.68
CA LEU A 33 -10.41 -1.15 -7.35
C LEU A 33 -10.75 0.32 -7.50
N VAL A 34 -10.57 0.85 -8.72
CA VAL A 34 -10.90 2.24 -9.04
C VAL A 34 -12.23 2.24 -9.80
N PRO A 35 -13.20 3.11 -9.48
CA PRO A 35 -14.39 3.27 -10.30
C PRO A 35 -13.98 3.64 -11.73
N GLU A 36 -14.46 2.86 -12.69
CA GLU A 36 -14.24 3.13 -14.10
C GLU A 36 -15.06 4.37 -14.48
N THR A 37 -14.36 5.41 -14.91
CA THR A 37 -14.99 6.62 -15.45
C THR A 37 -15.24 6.42 -16.93
N GLY A 38 -16.49 6.60 -17.35
CA GLY A 38 -16.88 6.53 -18.75
C GLY A 38 -16.31 7.72 -19.53
N PRO A 39 -16.36 7.68 -20.88
CA PRO A 39 -15.85 8.75 -21.73
C PRO A 39 -16.52 10.11 -21.45
N ASP A 40 -17.71 10.11 -20.85
CA ASP A 40 -18.46 11.30 -20.45
C ASP A 40 -18.10 11.84 -19.04
N GLY A 41 -17.05 11.31 -18.40
CA GLY A 41 -16.66 11.72 -17.04
C GLY A 41 -17.57 11.19 -15.93
N LYS A 42 -18.55 10.34 -16.25
CA LYS A 42 -19.49 9.74 -15.28
C LYS A 42 -18.98 8.38 -14.79
N PRO A 43 -19.15 8.05 -13.49
CA PRO A 43 -18.86 6.69 -13.01
C PRO A 43 -19.79 5.69 -13.71
N THR A 44 -19.23 4.65 -14.33
CA THR A 44 -20.01 3.64 -15.06
C THR A 44 -20.65 2.61 -14.14
N GLY A 45 -20.46 2.73 -12.82
CA GLY A 45 -20.85 1.74 -11.82
C GLY A 45 -19.99 0.48 -11.84
N LYS A 46 -19.00 0.39 -12.74
CA LYS A 46 -18.03 -0.69 -12.80
C LYS A 46 -16.75 -0.26 -12.10
N THR A 47 -16.08 -1.19 -11.44
CA THR A 47 -14.73 -0.99 -10.91
C THR A 47 -13.72 -1.69 -11.80
N LYS A 48 -12.60 -1.02 -12.06
CA LYS A 48 -11.46 -1.59 -12.76
C LYS A 48 -10.37 -1.96 -11.76
N LYS A 49 -9.77 -3.13 -11.97
CA LYS A 49 -8.57 -3.58 -11.24
C LYS A 49 -7.36 -2.86 -11.81
N VAL A 50 -6.74 -2.01 -11.00
CA VAL A 50 -5.51 -1.30 -11.33
C VAL A 50 -4.38 -1.92 -10.49
N PRO A 51 -3.30 -2.41 -11.12
CA PRO A 51 -2.16 -2.90 -10.36
C PRO A 51 -1.52 -1.76 -9.59
N VAL A 52 -1.18 -2.01 -8.32
CA VAL A 52 -0.48 -1.05 -7.47
C VAL A 52 1.00 -1.19 -7.73
N SER A 53 1.72 -0.08 -7.87
CA SER A 53 3.18 -0.14 -8.00
C SER A 53 3.83 -0.15 -6.61
N ALA A 54 4.96 -0.85 -6.49
CA ALA A 54 5.71 -0.92 -5.23
C ALA A 54 6.18 0.46 -4.72
N ASP A 55 6.40 1.43 -5.62
CA ASP A 55 6.75 2.81 -5.24
C ASP A 55 5.58 3.56 -4.58
N GLU A 56 4.34 3.25 -4.99
CA GLU A 56 3.14 3.86 -4.41
C GLU A 56 2.80 3.27 -3.03
N VAL A 57 3.41 2.15 -2.65
CA VAL A 57 3.21 1.53 -1.33
C VAL A 57 4.01 2.28 -0.27
N LEU A 58 3.28 2.93 0.61
CA LEU A 58 3.83 3.53 1.81
C LEU A 58 4.24 2.43 2.80
N ASP A 59 3.29 1.55 3.13
CA ASP A 59 3.48 0.47 4.10
C ASP A 59 2.57 -0.74 3.77
N PHE A 60 2.91 -1.91 4.28
CA PHE A 60 2.10 -3.11 4.12
C PHE A 60 2.20 -4.02 5.34
N ALA A 61 1.12 -4.76 5.60
CA ALA A 61 1.04 -5.75 6.66
C ALA A 61 0.48 -7.07 6.10
N VAL A 62 1.15 -8.18 6.42
CA VAL A 62 0.75 -9.54 6.00
C VAL A 62 0.25 -10.34 7.20
N PHE A 63 -1.02 -10.71 7.20
CA PHE A 63 -1.64 -11.48 8.27
C PHE A 63 -1.39 -12.98 8.09
N GLU A 64 -1.50 -13.74 9.19
CA GLU A 64 -1.31 -15.20 9.20
C GLU A 64 -2.29 -15.94 8.27
N ASP A 65 -3.47 -15.38 8.03
CA ASP A 65 -4.50 -15.92 7.12
C ASP A 65 -4.19 -15.70 5.63
N SER A 66 -2.92 -15.41 5.28
CA SER A 66 -2.50 -14.99 3.93
C SER A 66 -3.15 -13.70 3.42
N ARG A 67 -3.90 -12.98 4.26
CA ARG A 67 -4.42 -11.65 3.94
C ARG A 67 -3.28 -10.65 3.95
N VAL A 68 -3.26 -9.75 2.99
CA VAL A 68 -2.32 -8.64 2.96
C VAL A 68 -3.06 -7.32 2.84
N VAL A 69 -2.67 -6.35 3.66
CA VAL A 69 -3.21 -5.00 3.63
C VAL A 69 -2.06 -4.05 3.28
N VAL A 70 -2.27 -3.27 2.24
CA VAL A 70 -1.31 -2.30 1.71
C VAL A 70 -1.89 -0.91 1.89
N VAL A 71 -1.07 -0.01 2.40
CA VAL A 71 -1.37 1.42 2.49
C VAL A 71 -0.57 2.13 1.41
N THR A 72 -1.26 2.83 0.51
CA THR A 72 -0.61 3.64 -0.52
C THR A 72 -0.24 5.02 0.01
N ARG A 73 0.67 5.73 -0.67
CA ARG A 73 1.05 7.11 -0.36
C ARG A 73 -0.13 8.09 -0.43
N ASP A 74 -1.14 7.74 -1.23
CA ASP A 74 -2.40 8.48 -1.37
C ASP A 74 -3.35 8.26 -0.16
N GLY A 75 -2.95 7.44 0.82
CA GLY A 75 -3.77 7.11 1.99
C GLY A 75 -4.85 6.06 1.73
N GLN A 76 -4.84 5.42 0.55
CA GLN A 76 -5.78 4.36 0.24
C GLN A 76 -5.32 3.04 0.88
N LYS A 77 -6.25 2.33 1.51
CA LYS A 77 -6.03 0.98 2.03
C LYS A 77 -6.54 -0.03 1.01
N LEU A 78 -5.67 -0.94 0.62
CA LEU A 78 -5.95 -1.98 -0.36
C LEU A 78 -5.71 -3.32 0.28
N GLU A 79 -6.66 -4.23 0.13
CA GLU A 79 -6.56 -5.58 0.66
C GLU A 79 -6.40 -6.59 -0.48
N GLY A 80 -5.62 -7.61 -0.21
CA GLY A 80 -5.44 -8.75 -1.10
C GLY A 80 -5.19 -10.02 -0.31
N THR A 81 -4.98 -11.11 -1.03
CA THR A 81 -4.67 -12.42 -0.48
C THR A 81 -3.45 -12.96 -1.23
N LEU A 82 -2.45 -13.44 -0.49
CA LEU A 82 -1.21 -14.02 -1.00
C LEU A 82 -1.44 -15.42 -1.57
#